data_AF-A0A480A553-F1
#
_entry.id   AF-A0A480A553-F1
#
_cell.length_a   1.000
_cell.length_b   1.000
_cell.length_c   1.000
_cell.angle_alpha   90.00
_cell.angle_beta   90.00
_cell.angle_gamma   90.00
#
_symmetry.space_group_name_H-M   'P 1'
#
loop_
_entity.id
_entity.type
_entity.pdbx_description
1 polymer ?
#
loop_
_entity_poly.entity_id
_entity_poly.type
_entity_poly.pdbx_seq_one_letter_code
_entity_poly.pdbx_strand_id
1 'polypeptide(L)' 'MYDFHNALGQYIVYRNLIQLTAPEYKLYLAIDDVVYEKFFQRKSVQAVIQENHLLLIVVNTEKEEIQKWIN' A
#
# COMPACT_ATOMS: atom_id res chain seq x y z
N MET A 1 -10.05 4.34 -9.02
CA MET A 1 -10.30 5.35 -7.97
C MET A 1 -11.09 4.73 -6.82
N TYR A 2 -12.25 4.11 -7.10
CA TYR A 2 -13.03 3.37 -6.10
C TYR A 2 -12.21 2.32 -5.33
N ASP A 3 -11.48 1.46 -6.03
CA ASP A 3 -10.67 0.42 -5.38
C ASP A 3 -9.55 1.00 -4.50
N PHE A 4 -8.97 2.12 -4.90
CA PHE A 4 -7.96 2.82 -4.11
C PHE A 4 -8.56 3.39 -2.82
N HIS A 5 -9.76 3.99 -2.87
CA HIS A 5 -10.44 4.47 -1.67
C HIS A 5 -10.73 3.33 -0.69
N ASN A 6 -11.20 2.18 -1.21
CA ASN A 6 -11.46 1.00 -0.39
C ASN A 6 -10.17 0.44 0.23
N ALA A 7 -9.10 0.29 -0.57
CA ALA A 7 -7.81 -0.20 -0.10
C ALA A 7 -7.21 0.73 0.97
N LEU A 8 -7.27 2.05 0.75
CA LEU A 8 -6.81 3.04 1.71
C LEU A 8 -7.60 2.98 3.03
N GLY A 9 -8.93 2.91 2.94
CA GLY A 9 -9.79 2.79 4.12
C GLY A 9 -9.49 1.52 4.93
N GLN A 10 -9.39 0.37 4.25
CA GLN A 10 -9.02 -0.90 4.87
C GLN A 10 -7.63 -0.83 5.52
N TYR A 11 -6.63 -0.28 4.81
CA TYR A 11 -5.28 -0.14 5.33
C TYR A 11 -5.25 0.68 6.63
N ILE A 12 -5.95 1.82 6.68
CA ILE A 12 -6.00 2.66 7.88
C ILE A 12 -6.65 1.91 9.06
N VAL A 13 -7.78 1.23 8.81
CA VAL A 13 -8.49 0.47 9.85
C VAL A 13 -7.61 -0.65 10.39
N TYR A 14 -7.02 -1.47 9.52
CA TYR A 14 -6.19 -2.60 9.95
C TYR A 14 -4.88 -2.15 10.60
N ARG A 15 -4.24 -1.10 10.10
CA ARG A 15 -3.04 -0.54 10.72
C ARG A 15 -3.32 -0.11 12.16
N ASN A 16 -4.43 0.59 12.39
CA ASN A 16 -4.82 1.04 13.72
C ASN A 16 -5.11 -0.15 14.65
N LEU A 17 -5.78 -1.19 14.15
CA LEU A 17 -6.04 -2.40 14.92
C LEU A 17 -4.74 -3.14 15.29
N ILE A 18 -3.85 -3.35 14.32
CA ILE A 18 -2.55 -4.00 14.54
C ILE A 18 -1.70 -3.21 15.52
N GLN A 19 -1.68 -1.88 15.44
CA GLN A 19 -0.96 -1.04 16.39
C GLN A 19 -1.46 -1.20 17.84
N LEU A 20 -2.74 -1.52 18.03
CA LEU A 20 -3.33 -1.76 19.34
C LEU A 20 -3.14 -3.19 19.84
N THR A 21 -3.11 -4.19 18.95
CA THR A 21 -3.13 -5.61 19.34
C THR A 21 -1.79 -6.32 19.17
N ALA A 22 -0.96 -5.90 18.21
CA ALA A 22 0.31 -6.53 17.86
C ALA A 22 1.27 -5.49 17.22
N PRO A 23 1.71 -4.47 17.99
CA PRO A 23 2.46 -3.30 17.50
C PRO A 23 3.82 -3.63 16.88
N GLU A 24 4.37 -4.83 17.10
CA GLU A 24 5.59 -5.30 16.48
C GLU A 24 5.44 -5.58 14.97
N TYR A 25 4.21 -5.77 14.48
CA TYR A 25 3.96 -6.03 13.06
C TYR A 25 3.73 -4.75 12.27
N LYS A 26 4.37 -4.68 11.10
CA LYS A 26 4.15 -3.62 10.11
C LYS A 26 3.18 -4.11 9.04
N LEU A 27 2.15 -3.33 8.77
CA LEU A 27 1.21 -3.59 7.68
C LEU A 27 1.72 -2.95 6.39
N TYR A 28 1.77 -3.74 5.31
CA TYR A 28 2.08 -3.28 3.96
C TYR A 28 0.87 -3.51 3.05
N LEU A 29 0.61 -2.56 2.16
CA LEU A 29 -0.35 -2.73 1.07
C LEU A 29 0.37 -3.33 -0.15
N ALA A 30 -0.02 -4.54 -0.54
CA ALA A 30 0.51 -5.19 -1.74
C ALA A 30 -0.21 -4.70 -2.99
N ILE A 31 0.58 -4.36 -4.02
CA ILE A 31 0.08 -3.90 -5.31
C ILE A 31 0.91 -4.51 -6.45
N ASP A 32 0.27 -4.75 -7.59
CA ASP A 32 0.99 -5.22 -8.78
C ASP A 32 1.87 -4.10 -9.37
N ASP A 33 2.93 -4.51 -10.05
CA ASP A 33 3.89 -3.62 -10.69
C ASP A 33 3.24 -2.73 -11.77
N VAL A 34 2.26 -3.24 -12.51
CA VAL A 34 1.54 -2.46 -13.54
C VAL A 34 0.73 -1.32 -12.91
N VAL A 35 0.01 -1.57 -11.83
CA VAL A 35 -0.75 -0.55 -11.08
C VAL A 35 0.18 0.42 -10.37
N TYR A 36 1.30 -0.05 -9.84
CA TYR A 36 2.31 0.82 -9.25
C TYR A 36 2.77 1.89 -10.26
N GLU A 37 3.21 1.46 -11.44
CA GLU A 37 3.75 2.35 -12.48
C GLU A 37 2.68 3.27 -13.10
N LYS A 38 1.45 2.79 -13.30
CA LYS A 38 0.40 3.55 -14.01
C LYS A 38 -0.49 4.41 -13.11
N PHE A 39 -0.68 4.03 -11.85
CA PHE A 39 -1.60 4.70 -10.94
C PHE A 39 -0.89 5.29 -9.72
N PHE A 40 -0.05 4.51 -9.04
CA PHE A 40 0.60 5.00 -7.81
C PHE A 40 1.62 6.09 -8.10
N GLN A 41 2.29 6.11 -9.26
CA GLN A 41 3.22 7.20 -9.64
C GLN A 41 2.55 8.57 -9.90
N ARG A 42 1.21 8.64 -9.91
CA ARG A 42 0.51 9.92 -10.11
C ARG A 42 0.74 10.82 -8.90
N LYS A 43 1.11 12.10 -9.13
CA LYS A 43 1.40 13.07 -8.06
C LYS A 43 0.30 13.18 -7.01
N SER A 44 -0.98 13.13 -7.41
CA SER A 44 -2.11 13.17 -6.48
C SER A 44 -2.18 11.93 -5.59
N VAL A 45 -1.87 10.75 -6.11
CA VAL A 45 -1.87 9.49 -5.36
C VAL A 45 -0.65 9.42 -4.44
N GLN A 46 0.52 9.84 -4.92
CA GLN A 46 1.74 9.97 -4.10
C GLN A 46 1.52 10.90 -2.90
N ALA A 47 0.86 12.04 -3.08
CA ALA A 47 0.54 12.94 -1.97
C ALA A 47 -0.32 12.24 -0.90
N VAL A 48 -1.32 11.46 -1.30
CA VAL A 48 -2.17 10.69 -0.37
C VAL A 48 -1.38 9.59 0.35
N ILE A 49 -0.50 8.88 -0.36
CA ILE A 49 0.37 7.84 0.21
C ILE A 49 1.29 8.44 1.28
N GLN A 50 1.92 9.58 0.98
CA GLN A 50 2.83 10.27 1.89
C GLN A 50 2.09 10.77 3.13
N GLU A 51 0.98 11.48 2.96
CA GLU A 51 0.17 12.00 4.07
C GLU A 51 -0.27 10.89 5.02
N ASN A 52 -0.69 9.75 4.46
CA ASN A 52 -1.19 8.64 5.24
C ASN A 52 -0.10 7.64 5.66
N HIS A 53 1.18 7.89 5.34
CA HIS A 53 2.30 7.00 5.69
C HIS A 53 2.03 5.54 5.27
N LEU A 54 1.63 5.35 4.00
CA LEU A 54 1.36 4.04 3.44
C LEU A 54 2.67 3.31 3.13
N LEU A 55 2.84 2.14 3.75
CA LEU A 55 3.91 1.22 3.38
C LEU A 55 3.40 0.34 2.24
N LEU A 56 4.19 0.21 1.17
CA LEU A 56 3.81 -0.54 -0.01
C LEU A 56 4.78 -1.68 -0.28
N ILE A 57 4.25 -2.78 -0.79
CA ILE A 57 5.04 -3.84 -1.40
C ILE A 57 4.59 -3.98 -2.85
N VAL A 58 5.54 -3.84 -3.78
CA VAL A 58 5.28 -3.98 -5.22
C VAL A 58 5.66 -5.39 -5.63
N VAL A 59 4.71 -6.11 -6.20
CA VAL A 59 4.88 -7.50 -6.63
C VAL A 59 4.68 -7.61 -8.14
N ASN A 60 5.48 -8.45 -8.79
CA ASN A 60 5.18 -8.87 -10.14
C ASN A 60 4.32 -10.13 -10.06
N THR A 61 3.08 -10.04 -10.50
CA THR A 61 2.10 -11.12 -10.37
C THR A 61 2.33 -12.25 -11.38
N GLU A 62 3.00 -11.99 -12.50
CA GLU A 62 3.33 -13.02 -13.50
C GLU A 62 4.48 -13.92 -13.06
N LYS A 63 5.48 -13.34 -12.39
CA LYS A 63 6.68 -14.04 -11.90
C LYS A 63 6.58 -14.46 -10.43
N GLU A 64 5.51 -14.05 -9.75
CA GLU A 64 5.27 -14.30 -8.33
C GLU A 64 6.43 -13.84 -7.42
N GLU A 65 7.00 -12.67 -7.72
CA GLU A 65 8.15 -12.13 -7.00
C GLU A 65 7.88 -10.75 -6.41
N ILE A 66 8.53 -10.46 -5.27
CA ILE A 66 8.55 -9.13 -4.69
C ILE A 66 9.61 -8.30 -5.39
N GLN A 67 9.22 -7.19 -6.00
CA GLN A 67 10.14 -6.28 -6.69
C GLN A 67 10.66 -5.18 -5.75
N LYS A 68 9.78 -4.59 -4.93
CA LYS A 68 10.13 -3.43 -4.10
C LYS A 68 9.39 -3.43 -2.76
N TRP A 69 10.07 -2.92 -1.74
CA TRP A 69 9.48 -2.50 -0.47
C TRP A 69 9.63 -0.98 -0.36
N ILE A 70 8.53 -0.28 -0.07
CA ILE A 70 8.51 1.18 0.02
C ILE A 70 7.97 1.52 1.42
N ASN A 71 8.77 2.28 2.15
CA ASN A 71 8.48 2.70 3.52
C ASN A 71 8.20 4.19 3.61
#